data_AF-A0A7C6X1X4-F1
#
_entry.id   AF-A0A7C6X1X4-F1
#
_cell.length_a   1.000
_cell.length_b   1.000
_cell.length_c   1.000
_cell.angle_alpha   90.00
_cell.angle_beta   90.00
_cell.angle_gamma   90.00
#
_symmetry.space_group_name_H-M   'P 1'
#
loop_
_entity.id
_entity.type
_entity.pdbx_description
1 polymer ?
#
loop_
_entity_poly.entity_id
_entity_poly.type
_entity_poly.pdbx_seq_one_letter_code
_entity_poly.pdbx_strand_id
1 'polypeptide(L)' 'MAKSSYFYQRAAMSVGDKYAELRERVRTAFNEANGRYGYRRIHVGLALA' A
#
# COMPACT_ATOMS: atom_id res chain seq x y z
N MET A 1 -3.87 23.08 20.43
CA MET A 1 -3.03 21.97 20.95
C MET A 1 -2.34 21.33 19.76
N ALA A 2 -1.02 21.46 19.61
CA ALA A 2 -0.31 20.82 18.51
C ALA A 2 -0.52 19.31 18.65
N LYS A 3 -1.17 18.68 17.67
CA LYS A 3 -1.32 17.22 17.64
C LYS A 3 0.09 16.66 17.52
N SER A 4 0.67 16.18 18.62
CA SER A 4 1.95 15.49 18.54
C SER A 4 1.80 14.34 17.55
N SER A 5 2.89 13.98 16.87
CA SER A 5 2.91 12.87 15.91
C SER A 5 2.32 11.59 16.51
N TYR A 6 2.45 11.41 17.83
CA TYR A 6 1.85 10.32 18.58
C TYR A 6 0.32 10.27 18.49
N PHE A 7 -0.39 11.38 18.75
CA PHE A 7 -1.85 11.40 18.66
C PHE A 7 -2.34 11.23 17.22
N TYR A 8 -1.59 11.71 16.23
CA TYR A 8 -1.86 11.45 14.82
C TYR A 8 -1.73 9.97 14.48
N GLN A 9 -0.61 9.34 14.85
CA GLN A 9 -0.37 7.92 14.58
C GLN A 9 -1.39 7.02 15.30
N ARG A 10 -1.71 7.31 16.57
CA ARG A 10 -2.72 6.55 17.31
C ARG A 10 -4.10 6.63 16.64
N ALA A 11 -4.49 7.80 16.16
CA ALA A 11 -5.73 7.96 15.40
C ALA A 11 -5.66 7.25 14.04
N ALA A 12 -4.54 7.36 13.32
CA ALA A 12 -4.36 6.71 12.02
C ALA A 12 -4.39 5.18 12.12
N MET A 13 -3.87 4.59 13.21
CA MET A 13 -3.93 3.14 13.47
C MET A 13 -5.33 2.66 13.87
N SER A 14 -6.17 3.54 14.46
CA SER A 14 -7.56 3.20 14.78
C SER A 14 -8.48 3.22 13.56
N VAL A 15 -8.09 3.93 12.50
CA VAL A 15 -8.80 3.88 11.22
C VAL A 15 -8.34 2.62 10.51
N GLY A 16 -9.31 1.85 10.00
CA GLY A 16 -9.03 0.66 9.21
C GLY A 16 -8.09 0.96 8.05
N ASP A 17 -7.46 -0.08 7.53
CA ASP A 17 -6.45 0.05 6.50
C ASP A 17 -7.00 0.72 5.21
N LYS A 18 -6.73 2.03 5.07
CA LYS A 18 -7.11 2.84 3.91
C LYS A 18 -6.64 2.25 2.57
N TYR A 19 -5.52 1.52 2.58
CA TYR A 19 -4.89 0.99 1.38
C TYR A 19 -4.96 -0.53 1.33
N ALA A 20 -5.89 -1.17 2.06
CA ALA A 20 -6.05 -2.62 2.07
C ALA A 20 -6.18 -3.18 0.66
N GLU A 21 -7.11 -2.62 -0.12
CA GLU A 21 -7.35 -3.04 -1.49
C GLU A 21 -6.14 -2.77 -2.39
N LEU A 22 -5.49 -1.61 -2.24
CA LEU A 22 -4.28 -1.28 -3.00
C LEU A 22 -3.13 -2.25 -2.68
N ARG A 23 -2.99 -2.66 -1.41
CA ARG A 23 -1.99 -3.66 -1.00
C ARG A 23 -2.25 -5.03 -1.60
N GLU A 24 -3.52 -5.44 -1.70
CA GLU A 24 -3.87 -6.67 -2.39
C GLU A 24 -3.54 -6.59 -3.89
N ARG A 25 -3.87 -5.49 -4.57
CA ARG A 25 -3.49 -5.28 -5.98
C ARG A 25 -1.97 -5.32 -6.18
N VAL A 26 -1.20 -4.72 -5.27
CA VAL A 26 0.28 -4.78 -5.28
C VAL A 26 0.76 -6.22 -5.14
N ARG A 27 0.18 -7.00 -4.22
CA ARG A 27 0.54 -8.41 -4.01
C ARG A 27 0.24 -9.26 -5.24
N THR A 28 -0.92 -9.06 -5.85
CA THR A 28 -1.30 -9.73 -7.10
C THR A 28 -0.33 -9.41 -8.22
N ALA A 29 -0.05 -8.14 -8.48
CA ALA A 29 0.89 -7.71 -9.52
C ALA A 29 2.32 -8.26 -9.28
N PHE A 30 2.74 -8.34 -8.01
CA PHE A 30 4.02 -8.94 -7.66
C PHE A 30 4.07 -10.46 -7.93
N ASN A 31 2.99 -11.17 -7.58
CA ASN A 31 2.88 -12.60 -7.82
C ASN A 31 2.79 -12.93 -9.32
N GLU A 32 2.02 -12.17 -10.09
CA GLU A 32 1.95 -12.27 -11.55
C GLU A 32 3.32 -12.04 -12.22
N ALA A 33 4.10 -11.11 -11.66
CA ALA A 33 5.47 -10.87 -12.09
C ALA A 33 6.47 -11.95 -11.63
N ASN A 34 6.01 -13.02 -10.97
CA ASN A 34 6.85 -14.07 -10.36
C ASN A 34 7.93 -13.51 -9.42
N GLY A 35 7.63 -12.40 -8.73
CA GLY A 35 8.57 -11.68 -7.88
C GLY A 35 9.74 -11.01 -8.60
N ARG A 36 9.70 -10.92 -9.94
CA ARG A 36 10.79 -10.36 -10.75
C ARG A 36 10.61 -8.88 -10.99
N TYR A 37 11.72 -8.15 -11.04
CA TYR A 37 11.75 -6.72 -11.38
C TYR A 37 10.86 -5.83 -10.48
N GLY A 38 10.51 -6.30 -9.28
CA GLY A 38 9.94 -5.57 -8.14
C GLY A 38 9.04 -4.39 -8.49
N TYR A 39 9.43 -3.20 -8.01
CA TYR A 39 8.69 -1.95 -8.21
C TYR A 39 8.34 -1.66 -9.68
N ARG A 40 9.25 -1.99 -10.62
CA ARG A 40 9.05 -1.68 -12.04
C ARG A 40 7.84 -2.44 -12.61
N ARG A 41 7.70 -3.73 -12.27
CA ARG A 41 6.57 -4.54 -12.72
C ARG A 41 5.30 -4.27 -11.91
N ILE A 42 5.41 -4.03 -10.62
CA ILE A 42 4.29 -3.60 -9.77
C ILE A 42 3.69 -2.30 -10.33
N HIS A 43 4.52 -1.30 -10.65
CA HIS A 43 4.06 -0.02 -11.17
C HIS A 43 3.40 -0.15 -12.55
N VAL A 44 3.94 -1.00 -13.42
CA VAL A 44 3.32 -1.30 -14.73
C VAL A 44 1.98 -2.01 -14.54
N GLY A 45 1.90 -3.02 -13.66
CA GLY A 45 0.66 -3.74 -13.36
C GLY A 45 -0.41 -2.86 -12.70
N LEU A 46 -0.01 -1.92 -11.85
CA LEU A 46 -0.92 -0.94 -11.23
C LEU A 46 -1.34 0.18 -12.18
N ALA A 47 -0.52 0.52 -13.17
CA ALA A 47 -0.84 1.56 -14.16
C ALA A 47 -1.70 1.06 -15.34
N LEU A 48 -1.74 -0.26 -15.56
CA LEU A 48 -2.53 -0.92 -16.60
C LEU A 48 -3.85 -1.53 -16.08
N ALA A 49 -4.13 -1.46 -14.78
CA ALA A 49 -5.31 -2.01 -14.13
C ALA A 49 -6.40 -0.96 -13.84
#